data_AF-A0A7C0Y4X7-F1
#
_entry.id   AF-A0A7C0Y4X7-F1
#
_cell.length_a   1.000
_cell.length_b   1.000
_cell.length_c   1.000
_cell.angle_alpha   90.00
_cell.angle_beta   90.00
_cell.angle_gamma   90.00
#
_symmetry.space_group_name_H-M   'P 1'
#
loop_
_entity.id
_entity.type
_entity.pdbx_description
1 polymer ?
#
loop_
_entity_poly.entity_id
_entity_poly.type
_entity_poly.pdbx_seq_one_letter_code
_entity_poly.pdbx_strand_id
1 'polypeptide(L)' 'TVENTKEAYPGVFVAGMAANATFGSYRMGPIFGGMLLSGEKVAQLIRERLKNEK' A
#
# COMPACT_ATOMS: atom_id res chain seq x y z
N THR A 1 5.06 -5.80 -3.41
CA THR A 1 4.38 -4.49 -3.48
C THR A 1 2.96 -4.54 -3.00
N VAL A 2 2.07 -5.28 -3.66
CA VAL A 2 0.64 -5.33 -3.26
C VAL A 2 0.49 -5.91 -1.85
N GLU A 3 1.18 -6.99 -1.51
CA GLU A 3 1.19 -7.57 -0.16
C GLU A 3 1.64 -6.57 0.91
N ASN A 4 2.74 -5.86 0.64
CA ASN A 4 3.32 -4.84 1.52
C ASN A 4 2.52 -3.54 1.60
N THR A 5 1.48 -3.39 0.79
CA THR A 5 0.56 -2.25 0.88
C THR A 5 -0.33 -2.43 2.10
N LYS A 6 -0.06 -1.67 3.16
CA LYS A 6 -0.76 -1.74 4.44
C LYS A 6 -0.45 -0.52 5.29
N GLU A 7 -1.09 -0.45 6.44
CA GLU A 7 -0.78 0.50 7.50
C GLU A 7 0.59 0.17 8.12
N ALA A 8 1.54 1.10 8.04
CA ALA A 8 2.88 0.95 8.61
C ALA A 8 2.95 1.45 10.06
N TYR A 9 2.07 2.39 10.41
CA TYR A 9 1.87 2.94 11.75
C TYR A 9 0.41 3.40 11.85
N PRO A 10 -0.23 3.45 13.04
CA PRO A 10 -1.60 3.94 13.17
C PRO A 10 -1.83 5.27 12.42
N GLY A 11 -2.71 5.25 11.42
CA GLY A 11 -3.04 6.37 10.53
C GLY A 11 -2.10 6.59 9.35
N VAL A 12 -1.01 5.83 9.22
CA VAL A 12 0.02 5.99 8.17
C VAL A 12 0.05 4.77 7.27
N PHE A 13 -0.45 4.95 6.04
CA PHE A 13 -0.49 3.90 5.03
C PHE A 13 0.65 4.05 4.02
N VAL A 14 1.18 2.92 3.56
CA VAL A 14 2.20 2.88 2.50
C VAL A 14 1.71 2.10 1.29
N ALA A 15 2.07 2.59 0.10
CA ALA A 15 1.72 1.99 -1.18
C ALA A 15 2.88 2.13 -2.19
N GLY A 16 2.75 1.46 -3.33
CA GLY A 16 3.75 1.45 -4.41
C GLY A 16 5.13 1.01 -3.93
N MET A 17 6.17 1.61 -4.50
CA MET A 17 7.55 1.31 -4.14
C MET A 17 7.90 1.65 -2.69
N ALA A 18 7.23 2.65 -2.10
CA ALA A 18 7.43 2.99 -0.69
C ALA A 18 7.04 1.83 0.24
N ALA A 19 6.01 1.05 -0.11
CA ALA A 19 5.65 -0.16 0.62
C ALA A 19 6.78 -1.20 0.60
N ASN A 20 7.45 -1.40 -0.53
CA ASN A 20 8.59 -2.33 -0.59
C ASN A 20 9.80 -1.82 0.19
N ALA A 21 10.08 -0.51 0.15
CA ALA A 21 11.16 0.08 0.92
C ALA A 21 10.92 -0.05 2.44
N THR A 22 9.67 0.17 2.88
CA THR A 22 9.29 0.10 4.30
C THR A 22 9.41 -1.32 4.87
N PHE A 23 9.09 -2.35 4.08
CA PHE A 23 9.04 -3.74 4.52
C PHE A 23 10.15 -4.64 3.94
N GLY A 24 11.21 -4.07 3.36
CA GLY A 24 12.39 -4.80 2.92
C GLY A 24 12.18 -5.78 1.76
N SER A 25 11.48 -5.37 0.70
CA SER A 25 11.19 -6.21 -0.47
C SER A 25 11.90 -5.73 -1.75
N TYR A 26 11.89 -6.56 -2.79
CA TYR A 26 12.62 -6.35 -4.03
C TYR A 26 12.08 -5.18 -4.87
N ARG A 27 12.95 -4.60 -5.70
CA ARG A 27 12.56 -3.71 -6.80
C ARG A 27 11.99 -4.52 -7.97
N MET A 28 11.05 -3.94 -8.70
CA MET A 28 10.35 -4.63 -9.81
C MET A 28 10.82 -4.26 -11.22
N GLY A 29 11.68 -3.25 -11.40
CA GLY A 29 12.08 -2.78 -12.74
C GLY A 29 10.98 -1.96 -13.44
N PRO A 30 11.04 -1.77 -14.76
CA PRO A 30 10.13 -0.89 -15.51
C PRO A 30 8.78 -1.56 -15.79
N ILE A 31 8.09 -1.98 -14.73
CA ILE A 31 6.73 -2.57 -14.77
C ILE A 31 5.83 -1.87 -13.75
N PHE A 32 4.57 -1.62 -14.12
CA PHE A 32 3.67 -0.75 -13.34
C PHE A 32 2.42 -1.45 -12.80
N GLY A 33 2.12 -2.69 -13.20
CA GLY A 33 0.91 -3.40 -12.75
C GLY A 33 0.81 -3.50 -11.23
N GLY A 34 1.92 -3.83 -10.55
CA GLY A 34 1.98 -3.86 -9.09
C GLY A 34 1.83 -2.49 -8.41
N MET A 35 2.10 -1.38 -9.10
CA MET A 35 1.88 -0.03 -8.58
C MET A 35 0.39 0.32 -8.57
N LEU A 36 -0.31 0.03 -9.68
CA LEU A 36 -1.74 0.32 -9.81
C LEU A 36 -2.57 -0.50 -8.80
N LEU A 37 -2.32 -1.81 -8.73
CA LEU A 37 -2.99 -2.69 -7.77
C LEU A 37 -2.68 -2.32 -6.31
N SER A 38 -1.47 -1.82 -6.05
CA SER A 38 -1.10 -1.30 -4.73
C SER A 38 -1.87 -0.02 -4.38
N GLY A 39 -2.02 0.90 -5.33
CA GLY A 39 -2.83 2.11 -5.14
C GLY A 39 -4.31 1.80 -4.89
N GLU A 40 -4.88 0.87 -5.66
CA GLU A 40 -6.25 0.41 -5.46
C GLU A 40 -6.44 -0.20 -4.06
N LYS A 41 -5.53 -1.09 -3.65
CA LYS A 41 -5.58 -1.72 -2.33
C LYS A 41 -5.51 -0.69 -1.20
N VAL A 42 -4.60 0.30 -1.25
CA VAL A 42 -4.49 1.28 -0.16
C VAL A 42 -5.73 2.16 -0.07
N ALA A 43 -6.34 2.52 -1.19
CA ALA A 43 -7.58 3.29 -1.21
C ALA A 43 -8.74 2.51 -0.57
N GLN A 44 -8.83 1.20 -0.81
CA GLN A 44 -9.83 0.34 -0.16
C GLN A 44 -9.63 0.26 1.35
N LEU A 45 -8.38 0.07 1.81
CA LEU A 45 -8.03 0.04 3.24
C LEU A 45 -8.39 1.35 3.95
N ILE A 46 -8.02 2.49 3.37
CA ILE A 46 -8.34 3.81 3.93
C ILE A 46 -9.86 4.02 3.99
N ARG A 47 -10.58 3.64 2.91
CA ARG A 47 -12.05 3.74 2.87
C ARG A 47 -12.70 2.92 3.98
N GLU A 48 -12.22 1.70 4.23
CA GLU A 48 -12.72 0.84 5.32
C GLU A 48 -12.43 1.44 6.69
N ARG A 49 -11.22 1.95 6.90
CA ARG A 49 -10.83 2.64 8.13
C ARG A 49 -11.77 3.82 8.43
N LEU A 50 -11.99 4.70 7.45
CA LEU A 50 -12.87 5.86 7.60
C LEU A 50 -14.34 5.49 7.84
N LYS A 51 -14.81 4.32 7.39
CA LYS A 51 -16.16 3.82 7.69
C LYS A 51 -16.28 3.35 9.14
N ASN A 52 -15.23 2.76 9.69
CA ASN A 52 -15.21 2.18 11.04
C ASN A 52 -14.92 3.22 12.15
N GLU A 53 -14.52 4.44 11.78
CA GLU A 53 -14.34 5.57 12.71
C GLU A 53 -15.62 6.39 12.94
N LYS A 54 -16.76 5.97 12.36
CA LYS A 54 -18.09 6.51 12.65
C LYS A 54 -18.77 5.71 13.76
#